data_AF-A0A180ESS3-F1
#
_entry.id   AF-A0A180ESS3-F1
#
_cell.length_a   1.000
_cell.length_b   1.000
_cell.length_c   1.000
_cell.angle_alpha   90.00
_cell.angle_beta   90.00
_cell.angle_gamma   90.00
#
_symmetry.space_group_name_H-M   'P 1'
#
loop_
_entity.id
_entity.type
_entity.pdbx_description
1 polymer ?
#
loop_
_entity_poly.entity_id
_entity_poly.type
_entity_poly.pdbx_seq_one_letter_code
_entity_poly.pdbx_strand_id
1 'polypeptide(L)'
;MTGRDYEGEELNDQYARYFVRALDEVFAIDQLLFVCKDNESITQQIVLDTLYWIKKTFAKVESKHPYVKEVDLLSGWSVTPVKAFSTRYPYLLQNLTTFYTREELDVEFYRNRLDTYFEKEVTEWTAEDRQNFERILTDLLGQWDALLQAKILAYQLQKFSEAKENFVDLLTNKVEEYRRLKSIINPFTDYLGWDMSRDLWQSTSFDALAQYNDLLADEESLRRLADLLGQLREAEIEIEEETFEKTIVRQEWVTDELAKTEIVGVRESNDLNHLLSSETALLSDAATETAFLKKFADERLITLRYEDRKLVRSEDQIMEVHQRVKQREKGPFIVCVDTSQSMMGRPEEIAKVLTLGILKMAINSSRRAYLINFSTGIQTIDLYDIANSIDELAKFLQMSFYGGTDATLALYEALRQLKSHDYEDADVLMISDFVMYKIDQDVLNEVAYFQQNKNTEFHSLALSTEANGDLLGRFDTNWIYDPARKGVIREVTRGLSLVGSR
;
A
#
# COMPACT_ATOMS: atom_id res chain seq x y z
N MET A 1 -9.67 -9.16 -17.32
CA MET A 1 -10.65 -8.79 -18.35
C MET A 1 -11.59 -9.96 -18.62
N THR A 2 -12.77 -9.95 -18.02
CA THR A 2 -13.88 -10.81 -18.42
C THR A 2 -14.62 -10.10 -19.56
N GLY A 3 -14.48 -10.61 -20.79
CA GLY A 3 -15.15 -10.08 -21.99
C GLY A 3 -16.65 -10.36 -21.97
N ARG A 4 -17.39 -9.62 -21.15
CA ARG A 4 -18.83 -9.40 -21.34
C ARG A 4 -19.01 -7.95 -21.76
N ASP A 5 -19.59 -7.75 -22.94
CA ASP A 5 -20.07 -6.44 -23.36
C ASP A 5 -21.11 -5.96 -22.34
N TYR A 6 -20.96 -4.70 -21.93
CA TYR A 6 -21.87 -4.06 -20.99
C TYR A 6 -23.21 -3.77 -21.69
N GLU A 7 -24.23 -4.57 -21.41
CA GLU A 7 -25.63 -4.33 -21.83
C GLU A 7 -26.31 -3.34 -20.86
N GLY A 8 -25.78 -2.12 -20.75
CA GLY A 8 -26.48 -1.02 -20.09
C GLY A 8 -27.55 -0.41 -20.99
N GLU A 9 -28.63 0.11 -20.40
CA GLU A 9 -29.64 0.94 -21.07
C GLU A 9 -28.96 1.90 -22.05
N GLU A 10 -29.49 2.04 -23.27
CA GLU A 10 -28.95 2.88 -24.36
C GLU A 10 -28.70 4.32 -23.86
N LEU A 11 -27.55 4.53 -23.23
CA LEU A 11 -26.98 5.82 -22.92
C LEU A 11 -27.00 6.59 -24.23
N ASN A 12 -27.65 7.75 -24.23
CA ASN A 12 -27.75 8.66 -25.37
C ASN A 12 -26.45 8.57 -26.20
N ASP A 13 -26.57 7.91 -27.36
CA ASP A 13 -25.50 7.19 -28.09
C ASP A 13 -24.27 8.09 -28.36
N GLN A 14 -24.46 9.41 -28.36
CA GLN A 14 -23.40 10.39 -28.54
C GLN A 14 -22.48 10.57 -27.32
N TYR A 15 -22.99 10.55 -26.09
CA TYR A 15 -22.14 10.68 -24.89
C TYR A 15 -21.32 9.42 -24.67
N ALA A 16 -21.93 8.24 -24.84
CA ALA A 16 -21.24 6.97 -24.73
C ALA A 16 -20.09 6.89 -25.75
N ARG A 17 -20.37 7.21 -27.02
CA ARG A 17 -19.33 7.30 -28.07
C ARG A 17 -18.24 8.31 -27.75
N TYR A 18 -18.58 9.46 -27.19
CA TYR A 18 -17.60 10.46 -26.76
C TYR A 18 -16.67 9.91 -25.67
N PHE A 19 -17.22 9.33 -24.60
CA PHE A 19 -16.41 8.85 -23.47
C PHE A 19 -15.54 7.64 -23.84
N VAL A 20 -16.03 6.74 -24.70
CA VAL A 20 -15.22 5.64 -25.23
C VAL A 20 -13.99 6.20 -25.96
N ARG A 21 -14.21 7.15 -26.89
CA ARG A 21 -13.10 7.79 -27.61
C ARG A 21 -12.16 8.56 -26.69
N ALA A 22 -12.70 9.26 -25.69
CA ALA A 22 -11.88 9.99 -24.71
C ALA A 22 -11.01 9.03 -23.89
N LEU A 23 -11.55 7.87 -23.49
CA LEU A 23 -10.79 6.82 -22.80
C LEU A 23 -9.74 6.20 -23.72
N ASP A 24 -10.05 5.93 -24.99
CA ASP A 24 -9.08 5.44 -25.96
C ASP A 24 -7.89 6.40 -26.09
N GLU A 25 -8.15 7.71 -26.14
CA GLU A 25 -7.08 8.73 -26.21
C GLU A 25 -6.28 8.81 -24.90
N VAL A 26 -6.93 8.70 -23.74
CA VAL A 26 -6.25 8.65 -22.43
C VAL A 26 -5.36 7.40 -22.31
N PHE A 27 -5.85 6.25 -22.73
CA PHE A 27 -5.08 5.00 -22.67
C PHE A 27 -4.07 4.84 -23.81
N ALA A 28 -4.16 5.67 -24.85
CA ALA A 28 -3.16 5.79 -25.90
C ALA A 28 -1.97 6.67 -25.50
N ILE A 29 -1.96 7.28 -24.31
CA ILE A 29 -0.81 8.03 -23.80
C ILE A 29 0.42 7.13 -23.78
N ASP A 30 1.46 7.58 -24.49
CA ASP A 30 2.73 6.88 -24.55
C ASP A 30 3.30 6.65 -23.14
N GLN A 31 3.88 5.48 -22.91
CA GLN A 31 4.51 5.09 -21.64
C GLN A 31 3.55 4.95 -20.44
N LEU A 32 2.26 5.21 -20.58
CA LEU A 32 1.28 4.98 -19.49
C LEU A 32 1.32 3.51 -19.03
N LEU A 33 1.29 2.58 -19.99
CA LEU A 33 1.41 1.15 -19.71
C LEU A 33 2.75 0.79 -19.04
N PHE A 34 3.83 1.50 -19.32
CA PHE A 34 5.14 1.25 -18.71
C PHE A 34 5.16 1.63 -17.22
N VAL A 35 4.44 2.69 -16.85
CA VAL A 35 4.28 3.09 -15.45
C VAL A 35 3.38 2.09 -14.72
N CYS A 36 2.28 1.65 -15.35
CA CYS A 36 1.32 0.73 -14.73
C CYS A 36 1.82 -0.72 -14.59
N LYS A 37 2.66 -1.21 -15.51
CA LYS A 37 3.00 -2.65 -15.61
C LYS A 37 3.58 -3.28 -14.34
N ASP A 38 4.27 -2.50 -13.52
CA ASP A 38 5.02 -3.00 -12.35
C ASP A 38 4.49 -2.43 -11.02
N ASN A 39 3.37 -1.69 -11.01
CA ASN A 39 2.85 -1.06 -9.79
C ASN A 39 1.31 -1.03 -9.79
N GLU A 40 0.71 -1.92 -8.99
CA GLU A 40 -0.75 -2.04 -8.87
C GLU A 40 -1.38 -0.80 -8.21
N SER A 41 -0.70 -0.22 -7.21
CA SER A 41 -1.16 0.98 -6.49
C SER A 41 -1.29 2.18 -7.43
N ILE A 42 -0.25 2.47 -8.21
CA ILE A 42 -0.26 3.55 -9.21
C ILE A 42 -1.32 3.29 -10.28
N THR A 43 -1.44 2.04 -10.73
CA THR A 43 -2.47 1.67 -11.72
C THR A 43 -3.87 1.96 -11.19
N GLN A 44 -4.16 1.54 -9.95
CA GLN A 44 -5.43 1.81 -9.30
C GLN A 44 -5.68 3.32 -9.17
N GLN A 45 -4.67 4.08 -8.76
CA GLN A 45 -4.80 5.52 -8.59
C GLN A 45 -5.07 6.25 -9.92
N ILE A 46 -4.37 5.90 -11.00
CA ILE A 46 -4.63 6.48 -12.33
C ILE A 46 -6.06 6.19 -12.79
N VAL A 47 -6.55 4.96 -12.57
CA VAL A 47 -7.94 4.59 -12.90
C VAL A 47 -8.92 5.42 -12.06
N LEU A 48 -8.68 5.56 -10.76
CA LEU A 48 -9.51 6.38 -9.87
C LEU A 48 -9.51 7.86 -10.29
N ASP A 49 -8.35 8.42 -10.63
CA ASP A 49 -8.22 9.80 -11.09
C ASP A 49 -8.94 10.03 -12.41
N THR A 50 -8.87 9.07 -13.34
CA THR A 50 -9.59 9.10 -14.61
C THR A 50 -11.10 9.07 -14.39
N LEU A 51 -11.58 8.17 -13.51
CA LEU A 51 -13.00 8.10 -13.15
C LEU A 51 -13.48 9.37 -12.44
N TYR A 52 -12.67 9.91 -11.53
CA TYR A 52 -12.95 11.15 -10.82
C TYR A 52 -13.03 12.33 -11.78
N TRP A 53 -12.10 12.43 -12.74
CA TRP A 53 -12.12 13.44 -13.79
C TRP A 53 -13.40 13.36 -14.63
N ILE A 54 -13.80 12.17 -15.11
CA ILE A 54 -15.04 11.99 -15.88
C ILE A 54 -16.24 12.46 -15.07
N LYS A 55 -16.40 11.96 -13.83
CA LYS A 55 -17.53 12.28 -12.96
C LYS A 55 -17.60 13.78 -12.64
N LYS A 56 -16.46 14.38 -12.28
CA LYS A 56 -16.36 15.81 -11.93
C LYS A 56 -16.66 16.70 -13.12
N THR A 57 -16.14 16.34 -14.30
CA THR A 57 -16.39 17.08 -15.53
C THR A 57 -17.86 17.01 -15.94
N PHE A 58 -18.45 15.81 -15.87
CA PHE A 58 -19.89 15.62 -16.14
C PHE A 58 -20.76 16.49 -15.23
N ALA A 59 -20.59 16.38 -13.91
CA ALA A 59 -21.38 17.15 -12.94
C ALA A 59 -21.22 18.68 -13.11
N LYS A 60 -20.01 19.14 -13.45
CA LYS A 60 -19.73 20.56 -13.68
C LYS A 60 -20.43 21.09 -14.95
N VAL A 61 -20.44 20.30 -16.01
CA VAL A 61 -20.98 20.69 -17.32
C VAL A 61 -22.51 20.58 -17.34
N GLU A 62 -23.07 19.58 -16.66
CA GLU A 62 -24.52 19.41 -16.48
C GLU A 62 -25.13 20.56 -15.68
N SER A 63 -24.49 20.98 -14.58
CA SER A 63 -25.03 22.03 -13.70
C SER A 63 -24.83 23.46 -14.22
N LYS A 64 -23.95 23.69 -15.20
CA LYS A 64 -23.52 25.04 -15.64
C LYS A 64 -23.53 25.20 -17.17
N HIS A 65 -24.66 24.95 -17.81
CA HIS A 65 -24.87 25.30 -19.22
C HIS A 65 -25.52 26.70 -19.36
N PRO A 66 -25.22 27.46 -20.43
CA PRO A 66 -25.76 28.81 -20.61
C PRO A 66 -27.27 28.84 -20.92
N TYR A 67 -27.86 27.69 -21.27
CA TYR A 67 -29.24 27.57 -21.72
C TYR A 67 -30.29 27.30 -20.61
N VAL A 68 -29.92 27.37 -19.33
CA VAL A 68 -30.85 27.09 -18.20
C VAL A 68 -32.13 27.93 -18.30
N LYS A 69 -32.00 29.22 -18.62
CA LYS A 69 -33.16 30.11 -18.79
C LYS A 69 -34.10 29.68 -19.91
N GLU A 70 -33.56 29.09 -20.98
CA GLU A 70 -34.35 28.63 -22.12
C GLU A 70 -35.09 27.32 -21.78
N VAL A 71 -34.45 26.44 -21.00
CA VAL A 71 -35.08 25.22 -20.43
C VAL A 71 -36.23 25.59 -19.49
N ASP A 72 -36.02 26.58 -18.62
CA ASP A 72 -37.07 27.09 -17.71
C ASP A 72 -38.25 27.70 -18.50
N LEU A 73 -37.96 28.38 -19.61
CA LEU A 73 -39.00 28.91 -20.49
C LEU A 73 -39.79 27.77 -21.14
N LEU A 74 -39.13 26.79 -21.76
CA LEU A 74 -39.77 25.63 -22.40
C LEU A 74 -40.68 24.87 -21.41
N SER A 75 -40.16 24.57 -20.21
CA SER A 75 -40.92 23.89 -19.15
C SER A 75 -42.10 24.73 -18.63
N GLY A 76 -41.96 26.06 -18.57
CA GLY A 76 -43.07 26.95 -18.24
C GLY A 76 -44.18 26.91 -19.30
N TRP A 77 -43.81 26.81 -20.58
CA TRP A 77 -44.77 26.76 -21.69
C TRP A 77 -45.47 25.40 -21.85
N SER A 78 -44.82 24.29 -21.49
CA SER A 78 -45.42 22.95 -21.56
C SER A 78 -46.56 22.74 -20.56
N VAL A 79 -46.58 23.50 -19.46
CA VAL A 79 -47.62 23.43 -18.40
C VAL A 79 -48.65 24.58 -18.51
N THR A 80 -48.48 25.49 -19.47
CA THR A 80 -49.35 26.68 -19.57
C THR A 80 -50.76 26.32 -20.07
N PRO A 81 -51.84 26.67 -19.34
CA PRO A 81 -53.20 26.43 -19.80
C PRO A 81 -53.53 27.20 -21.09
N VAL A 82 -54.34 26.61 -21.97
CA VAL A 82 -54.72 27.18 -23.29
C VAL A 82 -55.25 28.62 -23.19
N LYS A 83 -56.02 28.95 -22.15
CA LYS A 83 -56.56 30.30 -21.91
C LYS A 83 -55.48 31.34 -21.57
N ALA A 84 -54.41 30.94 -20.91
CA ALA A 84 -53.26 31.81 -20.64
C ALA A 84 -52.28 31.83 -21.83
N PHE A 85 -52.25 30.76 -22.62
CA PHE A 85 -51.46 30.69 -23.85
C PHE A 85 -51.94 31.69 -24.90
N SER A 86 -53.26 31.82 -25.10
CA SER A 86 -53.85 32.73 -26.10
C SER A 86 -53.44 34.20 -25.94
N THR A 87 -53.15 34.65 -24.72
CA THR A 87 -52.74 36.04 -24.45
C THR A 87 -51.22 36.23 -24.49
N ARG A 88 -50.45 35.16 -24.31
CA ARG A 88 -48.99 35.23 -24.11
C ARG A 88 -48.18 34.67 -25.28
N TYR A 89 -48.78 33.87 -26.17
CA TYR A 89 -48.05 33.24 -27.29
C TYR A 89 -47.33 34.21 -28.23
N PRO A 90 -47.75 35.47 -28.46
CA PRO A 90 -46.98 36.39 -29.29
C PRO A 90 -45.58 36.68 -28.72
N TYR A 91 -45.47 36.70 -27.38
CA TYR A 91 -44.19 36.87 -26.67
C TYR A 91 -43.31 35.62 -26.79
N LEU A 92 -43.90 34.42 -26.73
CA LEU A 92 -43.18 33.17 -27.00
C LEU A 92 -42.55 33.20 -28.40
N LEU A 93 -43.34 33.50 -29.43
CA LEU A 93 -42.86 33.54 -30.81
C LEU A 93 -41.78 34.62 -31.01
N GLN A 94 -41.88 35.77 -30.34
CA GLN A 94 -40.84 36.80 -30.36
C GLN A 94 -39.52 36.31 -29.74
N ASN A 95 -39.58 35.60 -28.62
CA ASN A 95 -38.39 35.02 -28.01
C ASN A 95 -37.77 33.95 -28.92
N LEU A 96 -38.59 33.09 -29.53
CA LEU A 96 -38.12 32.06 -30.46
C LEU A 96 -37.44 32.66 -31.69
N THR A 97 -37.94 33.77 -32.25
CA THR A 97 -37.25 34.50 -33.34
C THR A 97 -35.90 35.10 -32.92
N THR A 98 -35.67 35.29 -31.62
CA THR A 98 -34.39 35.77 -31.09
C THR A 98 -33.40 34.63 -30.90
N PHE A 99 -33.88 33.44 -30.55
CA PHE A 99 -33.05 32.27 -30.27
C PHE A 99 -32.73 31.41 -31.50
N TYR A 100 -33.59 31.43 -32.52
CA TYR A 100 -33.51 30.55 -33.69
C TYR A 100 -33.64 31.34 -34.98
N THR A 101 -32.91 30.88 -35.99
CA THR A 101 -33.07 31.36 -37.37
C THR A 101 -34.30 30.72 -38.02
N ARG A 102 -34.79 31.33 -39.10
CA ARG A 102 -35.95 30.82 -39.86
C ARG A 102 -35.74 29.42 -40.44
N GLU A 103 -34.48 29.06 -40.72
CA GLU A 103 -34.11 27.74 -41.25
C GLU A 103 -34.15 26.65 -40.17
N GLU A 104 -33.91 27.02 -38.91
CA GLU A 104 -33.94 26.11 -37.76
C GLU A 104 -35.37 25.92 -37.22
N LEU A 105 -36.14 27.01 -37.13
CA LEU A 105 -37.54 26.97 -36.68
C LEU A 105 -38.37 28.01 -37.46
N ASP A 106 -39.35 27.55 -38.25
CA ASP A 106 -40.24 28.43 -39.00
C ASP A 106 -41.31 29.06 -38.10
N VAL A 107 -40.91 30.10 -37.36
CA VAL A 107 -41.81 30.83 -36.45
C VAL A 107 -42.97 31.51 -37.21
N GLU A 108 -42.81 31.86 -38.48
CA GLU A 108 -43.87 32.44 -39.30
C GLU A 108 -44.98 31.43 -39.60
N PHE A 109 -44.61 30.17 -39.87
CA PHE A 109 -45.59 29.08 -40.02
C PHE A 109 -46.46 28.92 -38.76
N TYR A 110 -45.85 28.84 -37.59
CA TYR A 110 -46.59 28.70 -36.33
C TYR A 110 -47.42 29.94 -35.99
N ARG A 111 -46.91 31.14 -36.27
CA ARG A 111 -47.65 32.40 -36.10
C ARG A 111 -48.95 32.39 -36.89
N ASN A 112 -48.87 32.12 -38.20
CA ASN A 112 -50.04 32.10 -39.07
C ASN A 112 -51.08 31.05 -38.63
N ARG A 113 -50.62 29.88 -38.17
CA ARG A 113 -51.51 28.83 -37.66
C ARG A 113 -52.17 29.23 -36.35
N LEU A 114 -51.41 29.73 -35.38
CA LEU A 114 -51.93 30.12 -34.06
C LEU A 114 -52.89 31.33 -34.16
N ASP A 115 -52.58 32.31 -35.01
CA ASP A 115 -53.44 33.47 -35.24
C ASP A 115 -54.82 33.03 -35.78
N THR A 116 -54.86 32.05 -36.69
CA THR A 116 -56.12 31.49 -37.22
C THR A 116 -56.98 30.81 -36.12
N TYR A 117 -56.36 30.18 -35.11
CA TYR A 117 -57.11 29.53 -34.02
C TYR A 117 -57.61 30.52 -32.96
N PHE A 118 -56.86 31.60 -32.72
CA PHE A 118 -57.22 32.62 -31.72
C PHE A 118 -58.11 33.75 -32.26
N GLU A 119 -58.48 33.71 -33.55
CA GLU A 119 -59.56 34.54 -34.11
C GLU A 119 -60.94 34.24 -33.47
N LYS A 120 -61.13 33.03 -32.93
CA LYS A 120 -62.36 32.60 -32.21
C LYS A 120 -62.09 32.49 -30.71
N GLU A 121 -63.08 32.79 -29.88
CA GLU A 121 -62.93 32.61 -28.42
C GLU A 121 -62.75 31.11 -28.08
N VAL A 122 -61.88 30.82 -27.10
CA VAL A 122 -61.55 29.45 -26.66
C VAL A 122 -62.79 28.66 -26.16
N THR A 123 -63.84 29.38 -25.76
CA THR A 123 -65.17 28.87 -25.36
C THR A 123 -65.98 28.32 -26.53
N GLU A 124 -65.68 28.73 -27.77
CA GLU A 124 -66.39 28.34 -29.01
C GLU A 124 -65.71 27.18 -29.76
N TRP A 125 -64.58 26.67 -29.24
CA TRP A 125 -63.81 25.62 -29.89
C TRP A 125 -64.54 24.26 -29.84
N THR A 126 -64.61 23.59 -31.00
CA THR A 126 -65.07 22.20 -31.08
C THR A 126 -64.01 21.24 -30.52
N ALA A 127 -64.39 19.97 -30.29
CA ALA A 127 -63.43 18.94 -29.88
C ALA A 127 -62.31 18.73 -30.92
N GLU A 128 -62.63 18.90 -32.21
CA GLU A 128 -61.67 18.77 -33.32
C GLU A 128 -60.70 19.96 -33.39
N ASP A 129 -61.16 21.17 -33.08
CA ASP A 129 -60.29 22.36 -32.99
C ASP A 129 -59.27 22.22 -31.85
N ARG A 130 -59.70 21.69 -30.70
CA ARG A 130 -58.80 21.43 -29.56
C ARG A 130 -57.72 20.41 -29.89
N GLN A 131 -58.08 19.31 -30.55
CA GLN A 131 -57.14 18.27 -30.93
C GLN A 131 -56.10 18.77 -31.96
N ASN A 132 -56.54 19.59 -32.92
CA ASN A 132 -55.63 20.17 -33.92
C ASN A 132 -54.70 21.24 -33.33
N PHE A 133 -55.20 22.04 -32.39
CA PHE A 133 -54.37 23.00 -31.64
C PHE A 133 -53.32 22.28 -30.79
N GLU A 134 -53.70 21.26 -30.04
CA GLU A 134 -52.77 20.45 -29.23
C GLU A 134 -51.67 19.86 -30.11
N ARG A 135 -52.01 19.32 -31.28
CA ARG A 135 -51.02 18.79 -32.23
C ARG A 135 -50.00 19.84 -32.68
N ILE A 136 -50.44 21.06 -32.98
CA ILE A 136 -49.55 22.16 -33.41
C ILE A 136 -48.68 22.64 -32.25
N LEU A 137 -49.25 22.73 -31.04
CA LEU A 137 -48.51 23.11 -29.85
C LEU A 137 -47.46 22.06 -29.48
N THR A 138 -47.81 20.76 -29.53
CA THR A 138 -46.88 19.66 -29.29
C THR A 138 -45.77 19.64 -30.34
N ASP A 139 -46.08 19.91 -31.60
CA ASP A 139 -45.07 20.01 -32.66
C ASP A 139 -44.11 21.20 -32.43
N LEU A 140 -44.63 22.39 -32.13
CA LEU A 140 -43.82 23.57 -31.82
C LEU A 140 -42.90 23.35 -30.62
N LEU A 141 -43.46 22.84 -29.51
CA LEU A 141 -42.69 22.57 -28.29
C LEU A 141 -41.69 21.42 -28.51
N GLY A 142 -42.05 20.40 -29.29
CA GLY A 142 -41.17 19.28 -29.62
C GLY A 142 -39.99 19.71 -30.52
N GLN A 143 -40.21 20.55 -31.52
CA GLN A 143 -39.14 21.11 -32.35
C GLN A 143 -38.23 22.03 -31.54
N TRP A 144 -38.80 22.89 -30.70
CA TRP A 144 -38.02 23.74 -29.81
C TRP A 144 -37.18 22.91 -28.82
N ASP A 145 -37.78 21.90 -28.18
CA ASP A 145 -37.05 21.00 -27.29
C ASP A 145 -35.90 20.30 -28.02
N ALA A 146 -36.14 19.71 -29.19
CA ALA A 146 -35.10 19.03 -29.97
C ALA A 146 -33.92 19.96 -30.31
N LEU A 147 -34.18 21.19 -30.73
CA LEU A 147 -33.16 22.18 -31.04
C LEU A 147 -32.40 22.64 -29.79
N LEU A 148 -33.11 22.85 -28.67
CA LEU A 148 -32.52 23.22 -27.39
C LEU A 148 -31.62 22.11 -26.85
N GLN A 149 -32.09 20.85 -26.88
CA GLN A 149 -31.29 19.69 -26.49
C GLN A 149 -30.05 19.55 -27.38
N ALA A 150 -30.16 19.78 -28.69
CA ALA A 150 -29.01 19.76 -29.60
C ALA A 150 -27.98 20.86 -29.26
N LYS A 151 -28.42 22.08 -28.93
CA LYS A 151 -27.53 23.18 -28.47
C LYS A 151 -26.84 22.85 -27.16
N ILE A 152 -27.58 22.31 -26.19
CA ILE A 152 -27.03 21.86 -24.90
C ILE A 152 -25.99 20.77 -25.14
N LEU A 153 -26.33 19.72 -25.89
CA LEU A 153 -25.44 18.62 -26.22
C LEU A 153 -24.15 19.10 -26.89
N ALA A 154 -24.24 19.97 -27.91
CA ALA A 154 -23.08 20.52 -28.59
C ALA A 154 -22.15 21.29 -27.64
N TYR A 155 -22.72 22.14 -26.77
CA TYR A 155 -21.96 22.86 -25.74
C TYR A 155 -21.28 21.91 -24.76
N GLN A 156 -21.99 20.88 -24.30
CA GLN A 156 -21.46 19.91 -23.35
C GLN A 156 -20.31 19.10 -23.96
N LEU A 157 -20.46 18.61 -25.20
CA LEU A 157 -19.41 17.89 -25.92
C LEU A 157 -18.17 18.76 -26.16
N GLN A 158 -18.35 20.04 -26.48
CA GLN A 158 -17.22 20.98 -26.60
C GLN A 158 -16.48 21.12 -25.27
N LYS A 159 -17.20 21.33 -24.17
CA LYS A 159 -16.59 21.46 -22.83
C LYS A 159 -15.94 20.17 -22.35
N PHE A 160 -16.47 19.02 -22.73
CA PHE A 160 -15.79 17.76 -22.49
C PHE A 160 -14.48 17.69 -23.28
N SER A 161 -14.45 18.08 -24.56
CA SER A 161 -13.22 18.08 -25.36
C SER A 161 -12.14 18.96 -24.74
N GLU A 162 -12.48 20.19 -24.34
CA GLU A 162 -11.55 21.10 -23.65
C GLU A 162 -11.03 20.49 -22.33
N ALA A 163 -11.90 19.85 -21.53
CA ALA A 163 -11.51 19.23 -20.27
C ALA A 163 -10.65 17.98 -20.47
N LYS A 164 -10.88 17.23 -21.55
CA LYS A 164 -10.11 16.04 -21.94
C LYS A 164 -8.71 16.44 -22.39
N GLU A 165 -8.56 17.44 -23.25
CA GLU A 165 -7.26 17.92 -23.71
C GLU A 165 -6.37 18.32 -22.53
N ASN A 166 -6.90 19.13 -21.60
CA ASN A 166 -6.16 19.51 -20.39
C ASN A 166 -5.79 18.31 -19.50
N PHE A 167 -6.68 17.31 -19.39
CA PHE A 167 -6.42 16.11 -18.59
C PHE A 167 -5.36 15.21 -19.23
N VAL A 168 -5.45 14.98 -20.55
CA VAL A 168 -4.47 14.21 -21.31
C VAL A 168 -3.10 14.86 -21.26
N ASP A 169 -3.02 16.19 -21.43
CA ASP A 169 -1.75 16.92 -21.34
C ASP A 169 -1.13 16.81 -19.94
N LEU A 170 -1.92 16.98 -18.88
CA LEU A 170 -1.45 16.83 -17.50
C LEU A 170 -0.97 15.40 -17.22
N LEU A 171 -1.78 14.40 -17.60
CA LEU A 171 -1.47 12.99 -17.40
C LEU A 171 -0.20 12.59 -18.17
N THR A 172 -0.04 13.06 -19.41
CA THR A 172 1.16 12.79 -20.22
C THR A 172 2.42 13.34 -19.55
N ASN A 173 2.38 14.58 -19.06
CA ASN A 173 3.51 15.18 -18.35
C ASN A 173 3.84 14.41 -17.06
N LYS A 174 2.82 14.00 -16.29
CA LYS A 174 3.00 13.17 -15.10
C LYS A 174 3.61 11.81 -15.43
N VAL A 175 3.13 11.13 -16.47
CA VAL A 175 3.69 9.84 -16.91
C VAL A 175 5.18 9.97 -17.25
N GLU A 176 5.57 11.02 -17.97
CA GLU A 176 6.98 11.28 -18.31
C GLU A 176 7.85 11.57 -17.08
N GLU A 177 7.32 12.29 -16.09
CA GLU A 177 8.00 12.52 -14.81
C GLU A 177 8.27 11.22 -14.05
N TYR A 178 7.24 10.38 -13.89
CA TYR A 178 7.37 9.11 -13.20
C TYR A 178 8.31 8.17 -13.95
N ARG A 179 8.29 8.19 -15.29
CA ARG A 179 9.24 7.45 -16.12
C ARG A 179 10.68 7.88 -15.85
N ARG A 180 10.96 9.19 -15.84
CA ARG A 180 12.30 9.71 -15.54
C ARG A 180 12.73 9.31 -14.13
N LEU A 181 11.84 9.45 -13.15
CA LEU A 181 12.14 9.06 -11.77
C LEU A 181 12.45 7.56 -11.66
N LYS A 182 11.66 6.71 -12.33
CA LYS A 182 11.85 5.25 -12.38
C LYS A 182 13.20 4.85 -12.99
N SER A 183 13.75 5.67 -13.87
CA SER A 183 15.08 5.43 -14.43
C SER A 183 16.22 5.68 -13.43
N ILE A 184 16.00 6.57 -12.46
CA ILE A 184 17.00 6.98 -11.46
C ILE A 184 16.88 6.11 -10.20
N ILE A 185 15.65 5.90 -9.73
CA ILE A 185 15.33 5.20 -8.49
C ILE A 185 14.78 3.81 -8.87
N ASN A 186 15.58 2.77 -8.65
CA ASN A 186 15.21 1.38 -8.89
C ASN A 186 15.65 0.53 -7.68
N PRO A 187 14.78 -0.34 -7.10
CA PRO A 187 13.40 -0.61 -7.50
C PRO A 187 12.42 0.51 -7.16
N PHE A 188 11.41 0.63 -8.01
CA PHE A 188 10.30 1.57 -7.85
C PHE A 188 9.23 0.91 -6.97
N THR A 189 9.18 1.26 -5.69
CA THR A 189 8.25 0.62 -4.73
C THR A 189 6.91 1.35 -4.65
N ASP A 190 5.92 0.72 -4.01
CA ASP A 190 4.56 1.24 -3.82
C ASP A 190 4.52 2.57 -3.04
N TYR A 191 5.60 2.94 -2.37
CA TYR A 191 5.74 4.20 -1.62
C TYR A 191 5.93 5.44 -2.51
N LEU A 192 6.24 5.25 -3.80
CA LEU A 192 6.27 6.33 -4.78
C LEU A 192 4.83 6.64 -5.19
N GLY A 193 4.11 7.35 -4.31
CA GLY A 193 2.70 7.68 -4.49
C GLY A 193 2.42 8.43 -5.77
N TRP A 194 1.30 8.13 -6.42
CA TRP A 194 0.77 8.86 -7.58
C TRP A 194 -0.17 9.97 -7.12
N ASP A 195 0.06 11.20 -7.58
CA ASP A 195 -0.78 12.34 -7.25
C ASP A 195 -0.95 13.31 -8.43
N MET A 196 -2.19 13.39 -8.93
CA MET A 196 -2.61 14.32 -9.98
C MET A 196 -2.85 15.76 -9.49
N SER A 197 -2.93 15.98 -8.18
CA SER A 197 -3.09 17.30 -7.58
C SER A 197 -1.77 18.03 -7.35
N ARG A 198 -0.66 17.30 -7.27
CA ARG A 198 0.69 17.83 -7.17
C ARG A 198 1.05 18.63 -8.42
N ASP A 199 1.82 19.70 -8.26
CA ASP A 199 2.46 20.38 -9.38
C ASP A 199 3.48 19.46 -10.08
N LEU A 200 3.96 19.85 -11.26
CA LEU A 200 5.06 19.15 -11.94
C LEU A 200 6.38 19.42 -11.20
N TRP A 201 7.27 18.41 -11.13
CA TRP A 201 8.61 18.59 -10.54
C TRP A 201 9.45 19.53 -11.41
N GLN A 202 10.40 20.20 -10.77
CA GLN A 202 11.31 21.09 -11.50
C GLN A 202 12.26 20.26 -12.37
N SER A 203 12.53 20.69 -13.60
CA SER A 203 13.45 19.97 -14.50
C SER A 203 14.85 19.82 -13.89
N THR A 204 15.30 20.85 -13.18
CA THR A 204 16.57 20.87 -12.45
C THR A 204 16.65 19.81 -11.36
N SER A 205 15.51 19.37 -10.80
CA SER A 205 15.46 18.35 -9.77
C SER A 205 15.91 17.00 -10.31
N PHE A 206 15.47 16.64 -11.51
CA PHE A 206 15.88 15.42 -12.18
C PHE A 206 17.36 15.42 -12.56
N ASP A 207 17.88 16.55 -13.05
CA ASP A 207 19.27 16.68 -13.45
C ASP A 207 20.22 16.47 -12.26
N ALA A 208 19.89 17.04 -11.09
CA ALA A 208 20.66 16.83 -9.87
C ALA A 208 20.62 15.35 -9.42
N LEU A 209 19.44 14.74 -9.38
CA LEU A 209 19.31 13.33 -9.00
C LEU A 209 20.09 12.41 -9.95
N ALA A 210 20.04 12.66 -11.26
CA ALA A 210 20.78 11.90 -12.25
C ALA A 210 22.30 12.04 -12.04
N GLN A 211 22.79 13.28 -11.85
CA GLN A 211 24.21 13.54 -11.59
C GLN A 211 24.73 12.76 -10.37
N TYR A 212 24.05 12.83 -9.23
CA TYR A 212 24.48 12.12 -8.02
C TYR A 212 24.27 10.61 -8.11
N ASN A 213 23.29 10.15 -8.89
CA ASN A 213 23.12 8.72 -9.18
C ASN A 213 24.28 8.16 -10.01
N ASP A 214 24.78 8.91 -10.99
CA ASP A 214 25.94 8.51 -11.79
C ASP A 214 27.21 8.47 -10.91
N LEU A 215 27.41 9.46 -10.05
CA LEU A 215 28.50 9.44 -9.06
C LEU A 215 28.42 8.24 -8.10
N LEU A 216 27.21 7.88 -7.67
CA LEU A 216 26.99 6.67 -6.85
C LEU A 216 27.34 5.39 -7.63
N ALA A 217 27.03 5.34 -8.93
CA ALA A 217 27.33 4.19 -9.78
C ALA A 217 28.85 4.00 -9.98
N ASP A 218 29.59 5.11 -10.07
CA ASP A 218 31.05 5.11 -10.26
C ASP A 218 31.85 4.71 -9.01
N GLU A 219 31.30 4.91 -7.80
CA GLU A 219 32.00 4.65 -6.53
C GLU A 219 31.54 3.37 -5.82
N GLU A 220 32.18 2.24 -6.12
CA GLU A 220 31.89 0.94 -5.49
C GLU A 220 32.01 0.98 -3.95
N SER A 221 32.91 1.80 -3.41
CA SER A 221 33.07 1.95 -1.96
C SER A 221 31.87 2.63 -1.29
N LEU A 222 31.28 3.64 -1.94
CA LEU A 222 30.10 4.34 -1.41
C LEU A 222 28.86 3.47 -1.52
N ARG A 223 28.74 2.68 -2.60
CA ARG A 223 27.68 1.67 -2.73
C ARG A 223 27.75 0.62 -1.63
N ARG A 224 28.93 0.04 -1.42
CA ARG A 224 29.14 -0.92 -0.32
C ARG A 224 28.82 -0.30 1.03
N LEU A 225 29.17 0.97 1.25
CA LEU A 225 28.85 1.67 2.48
C LEU A 225 27.34 1.85 2.64
N ALA A 226 26.62 2.28 1.61
CA ALA A 226 25.16 2.38 1.62
C ALA A 226 24.48 1.02 1.87
N ASP A 227 24.99 -0.05 1.26
CA ASP A 227 24.49 -1.41 1.47
C ASP A 227 24.75 -1.89 2.91
N LEU A 228 25.96 -1.66 3.45
CA LEU A 228 26.32 -1.99 4.83
C LEU A 228 25.43 -1.25 5.83
N LEU A 229 25.25 0.07 5.66
CA LEU A 229 24.35 0.87 6.48
C LEU A 229 22.90 0.36 6.38
N GLY A 230 22.52 -0.14 5.21
CA GLY A 230 21.21 -0.73 5.00
C GLY A 230 20.97 -2.07 5.72
N GLN A 231 22.03 -2.85 5.91
CA GLN A 231 21.98 -4.18 6.52
C GLN A 231 22.04 -4.18 8.05
N LEU A 232 22.22 -3.03 8.70
CA LEU A 232 22.48 -2.92 10.14
C LEU A 232 21.43 -3.61 11.06
N ARG A 233 20.23 -3.90 10.56
CA ARG A 233 19.17 -4.62 11.31
C ARG A 233 18.86 -6.04 10.86
N GLU A 234 19.63 -6.65 9.97
CA GLU A 234 19.29 -7.99 9.43
C GLU A 234 19.41 -9.16 10.44
N ALA A 235 19.67 -8.90 11.73
CA ALA A 235 20.14 -9.90 12.68
C ALA A 235 19.22 -10.19 13.89
N GLU A 236 17.98 -9.70 13.95
CA GLU A 236 17.05 -10.07 15.03
C GLU A 236 15.94 -11.00 14.51
N ILE A 237 16.20 -12.30 14.64
CA ILE A 237 15.20 -13.34 14.39
C ILE A 237 14.38 -13.51 15.68
N GLU A 238 13.08 -13.24 15.63
CA GLU A 238 12.17 -13.49 16.75
C GLU A 238 11.56 -14.90 16.58
N ILE A 239 11.78 -15.76 17.58
CA ILE A 239 11.22 -17.12 17.61
C ILE A 239 9.97 -17.07 18.48
N GLU A 240 8.78 -17.12 17.88
CA GLU A 240 7.53 -17.30 18.59
C GLU A 240 7.28 -18.81 18.77
N GLU A 241 7.19 -19.28 20.03
CA GLU A 241 6.81 -20.66 20.34
C GLU A 241 5.30 -20.72 20.63
N GLU A 242 4.53 -21.44 19.79
CA GLU A 242 3.13 -21.74 20.03
C GLU A 242 2.97 -23.20 20.47
N THR A 243 2.46 -23.42 21.69
CA THR A 243 2.22 -24.77 22.24
C THR A 243 0.76 -25.17 22.03
N PHE A 244 0.52 -26.30 21.37
CA PHE A 244 -0.81 -26.86 21.15
C PHE A 244 -0.98 -28.18 21.93
N GLU A 245 -2.10 -28.33 22.64
CA GLU A 245 -2.48 -29.58 23.29
C GLU A 245 -3.43 -30.38 22.37
N LYS A 246 -3.08 -31.63 22.06
CA LYS A 246 -3.89 -32.52 21.24
C LYS A 246 -4.22 -33.80 21.99
N THR A 247 -5.51 -34.11 22.13
CA THR A 247 -5.98 -35.39 22.69
C THR A 247 -6.15 -36.41 21.57
N ILE A 248 -5.44 -37.53 21.65
CA ILE A 248 -5.56 -38.65 20.71
C ILE A 248 -6.26 -39.81 21.42
N VAL A 249 -7.40 -40.23 20.86
CA VAL A 249 -8.16 -41.38 21.36
C VAL A 249 -7.73 -42.64 20.61
N ARG A 250 -7.28 -43.68 21.32
CA ARG A 250 -6.92 -44.99 20.74
C ARG A 250 -7.63 -46.14 21.48
N GLN A 251 -7.77 -47.28 20.80
CA GLN A 251 -8.30 -48.49 21.42
C GLN A 251 -7.16 -49.49 21.64
N GLU A 252 -6.99 -49.96 22.87
CA GLU A 252 -5.94 -50.91 23.27
C GLU A 252 -6.53 -52.20 23.83
N TRP A 253 -5.88 -53.33 23.53
CA TRP A 253 -6.25 -54.63 24.08
C TRP A 253 -5.62 -54.80 25.47
N VAL A 254 -6.45 -54.91 26.50
CA VAL A 254 -6.02 -55.15 27.88
C VAL A 254 -6.47 -56.54 28.31
N THR A 255 -5.60 -57.28 28.99
CA THR A 255 -5.93 -58.61 29.54
C THR A 255 -6.97 -58.50 30.63
N ASP A 256 -8.03 -59.30 30.56
CA ASP A 256 -9.06 -59.37 31.61
C ASP A 256 -8.82 -60.60 32.48
N GLU A 257 -8.34 -60.39 33.71
CA GLU A 257 -7.96 -61.47 34.63
C GLU A 257 -9.16 -62.27 35.13
N LEU A 258 -10.39 -61.75 34.99
CA LEU A 258 -11.60 -62.39 35.52
C LEU A 258 -12.30 -63.30 34.50
N ALA A 259 -12.04 -63.13 33.21
CA ALA A 259 -12.63 -63.92 32.15
C ALA A 259 -11.78 -65.17 31.84
N LYS A 260 -12.40 -66.37 31.93
CA LYS A 260 -11.75 -67.66 31.67
C LYS A 260 -12.41 -68.39 30.49
N THR A 261 -12.27 -67.84 29.30
CA THR A 261 -12.96 -68.28 28.07
C THR A 261 -12.05 -69.08 27.14
N GLU A 262 -10.80 -68.65 26.95
CA GLU A 262 -9.84 -69.28 26.03
C GLU A 262 -8.69 -69.98 26.78
N ILE A 263 -8.42 -71.24 26.43
CA ILE A 263 -7.28 -72.01 26.98
C ILE A 263 -6.04 -71.65 26.16
N VAL A 264 -5.10 -70.93 26.77
CA VAL A 264 -3.84 -70.52 26.13
C VAL A 264 -2.67 -71.45 26.45
N GLY A 265 -2.83 -72.40 27.37
CA GLY A 265 -1.80 -73.38 27.70
C GLY A 265 -2.03 -74.10 29.03
N VAL A 266 -0.94 -74.61 29.61
CA VAL A 266 -0.94 -75.26 30.92
C VAL A 266 0.10 -74.58 31.82
N ARG A 267 -0.15 -74.56 33.13
CA ARG A 267 0.73 -74.03 34.17
C ARG A 267 0.75 -74.93 35.38
N GLU A 268 1.83 -74.86 36.16
CA GLU A 268 1.87 -75.42 37.50
C GLU A 268 1.04 -74.54 38.44
N SER A 269 0.11 -75.15 39.18
CA SER A 269 -0.63 -74.51 40.26
C SER A 269 -1.19 -75.57 41.22
N ASN A 270 -1.95 -75.16 42.23
CA ASN A 270 -2.75 -76.03 43.09
C ASN A 270 -4.26 -75.92 42.79
N ASP A 271 -4.67 -75.35 41.65
CA ASP A 271 -6.08 -75.16 41.32
C ASP A 271 -6.74 -76.48 40.86
N LEU A 272 -7.45 -77.11 41.78
CA LEU A 272 -8.12 -78.38 41.54
C LEU A 272 -9.19 -78.32 40.43
N ASN A 273 -9.77 -77.13 40.16
CA ASN A 273 -10.87 -77.00 39.21
C ASN A 273 -10.41 -77.14 37.75
N HIS A 274 -9.14 -76.86 37.48
CA HIS A 274 -8.58 -76.84 36.13
C HIS A 274 -7.47 -77.88 35.95
N LEU A 275 -7.46 -78.92 36.80
CA LEU A 275 -6.49 -80.01 36.72
C LEU A 275 -6.55 -80.73 35.38
N LEU A 276 -5.38 -81.01 34.84
CA LEU A 276 -5.29 -81.95 33.73
C LEU A 276 -5.66 -83.36 34.20
N SER A 277 -6.30 -84.10 33.30
CA SER A 277 -6.71 -85.49 33.54
C SER A 277 -5.52 -86.39 33.92
N SER A 278 -4.30 -86.06 33.47
CA SER A 278 -3.07 -86.77 33.85
C SER A 278 -2.73 -86.63 35.33
N GLU A 279 -2.98 -85.47 35.94
CA GLU A 279 -2.78 -85.27 37.37
C GLU A 279 -3.89 -85.97 38.17
N THR A 280 -5.13 -85.91 37.69
CA THR A 280 -6.26 -86.64 38.30
C THR A 280 -6.01 -88.15 38.34
N ALA A 281 -5.33 -88.70 37.32
CA ALA A 281 -4.97 -90.11 37.30
C ALA A 281 -4.01 -90.51 38.44
N LEU A 282 -3.08 -89.62 38.84
CA LEU A 282 -2.17 -89.89 39.96
C LEU A 282 -2.91 -90.01 41.28
N LEU A 283 -4.01 -89.27 41.46
CA LEU A 283 -4.87 -89.37 42.63
C LEU A 283 -5.73 -90.64 42.64
N SER A 284 -5.94 -91.27 41.49
CA SER A 284 -6.89 -92.39 41.36
C SER A 284 -6.35 -93.74 41.85
N ASP A 285 -5.04 -93.87 42.07
CA ASP A 285 -4.39 -95.10 42.58
C ASP A 285 -3.63 -94.79 43.88
N ALA A 286 -3.85 -95.63 44.90
CA ALA A 286 -3.22 -95.49 46.22
C ALA A 286 -1.69 -95.55 46.16
N ALA A 287 -1.11 -96.23 45.17
CA ALA A 287 0.34 -96.27 44.98
C ALA A 287 0.91 -94.90 44.51
N THR A 288 0.14 -94.10 43.78
CA THR A 288 0.58 -92.81 43.21
C THR A 288 0.00 -91.59 43.91
N GLU A 289 -0.99 -91.77 44.77
CA GLU A 289 -1.67 -90.70 45.52
C GLU A 289 -0.68 -89.81 46.28
N THR A 290 0.35 -90.38 46.90
CA THR A 290 1.37 -89.60 47.62
C THR A 290 2.13 -88.65 46.70
N ALA A 291 2.34 -89.02 45.43
CA ALA A 291 2.99 -88.16 44.45
C ALA A 291 2.06 -86.99 44.05
N PHE A 292 0.76 -87.24 43.91
CA PHE A 292 -0.22 -86.17 43.69
C PHE A 292 -0.26 -85.20 44.87
N LEU A 293 -0.40 -85.71 46.10
CA LEU A 293 -0.47 -84.89 47.31
C LEU A 293 0.80 -84.04 47.50
N LYS A 294 1.97 -84.61 47.19
CA LYS A 294 3.22 -83.84 47.18
C LYS A 294 3.17 -82.70 46.16
N LYS A 295 2.76 -82.98 44.92
CA LYS A 295 2.65 -81.94 43.88
C LYS A 295 1.59 -80.90 44.24
N PHE A 296 0.50 -81.27 44.90
CA PHE A 296 -0.51 -80.34 45.39
C PHE A 296 0.06 -79.41 46.48
N ALA A 297 0.76 -79.98 47.47
CA ALA A 297 1.38 -79.21 48.55
C ALA A 297 2.50 -78.27 48.05
N ASP A 298 3.25 -78.69 47.04
CA ASP A 298 4.31 -77.90 46.41
C ASP A 298 3.77 -76.90 45.34
N GLU A 299 2.45 -76.85 45.12
CA GLU A 299 1.77 -76.05 44.07
C GLU A 299 2.23 -76.37 42.63
N ARG A 300 2.65 -77.62 42.39
CA ARG A 300 3.19 -78.13 41.11
C ARG A 300 2.23 -79.04 40.34
N LEU A 301 0.92 -78.97 40.59
CA LEU A 301 -0.03 -79.70 39.74
C LEU A 301 -0.18 -78.98 38.40
N ILE A 302 -0.22 -79.75 37.31
CA ILE A 302 -0.40 -79.16 35.99
C ILE A 302 -1.89 -78.88 35.76
N THR A 303 -2.19 -77.61 35.52
CA THR A 303 -3.54 -77.04 35.38
C THR A 303 -3.67 -76.23 34.09
N LEU A 304 -4.87 -76.10 33.53
CA LEU A 304 -5.12 -75.29 32.34
C LEU A 304 -4.99 -73.79 32.66
N ARG A 305 -4.30 -73.04 31.79
CA ARG A 305 -4.14 -71.59 31.86
C ARG A 305 -5.11 -70.92 30.88
N TYR A 306 -5.90 -69.99 31.40
CA TYR A 306 -6.84 -69.17 30.64
C TYR A 306 -6.35 -67.72 30.61
N GLU A 307 -6.44 -67.07 29.45
CA GLU A 307 -6.23 -65.63 29.28
C GLU A 307 -7.27 -65.11 28.28
N ASP A 308 -7.91 -63.98 28.58
CA ASP A 308 -8.82 -63.28 27.65
C ASP A 308 -8.39 -61.81 27.53
N ARG A 309 -8.70 -61.18 26.40
CA ARG A 309 -8.36 -59.78 26.12
C ARG A 309 -9.62 -59.00 25.75
N LYS A 310 -9.80 -57.83 26.36
CA LYS A 310 -10.85 -56.88 25.99
C LYS A 310 -10.29 -55.60 25.38
N LEU A 311 -11.01 -55.05 24.42
CA LEU A 311 -10.67 -53.78 23.79
C LEU A 311 -11.19 -52.63 24.66
N VAL A 312 -10.29 -51.78 25.17
CA VAL A 312 -10.63 -50.60 25.99
C VAL A 312 -10.20 -49.33 25.27
N ARG A 313 -11.00 -48.26 25.39
CA ARG A 313 -10.67 -46.94 24.84
C ARG A 313 -9.75 -46.21 25.82
N SER A 314 -8.56 -45.81 25.35
CA SER A 314 -7.60 -44.95 26.06
C SER A 314 -7.54 -43.57 25.41
N GLU A 315 -7.30 -42.53 26.21
CA GLU A 315 -7.17 -41.15 25.76
C GLU A 315 -5.81 -40.60 26.22
N ASP A 316 -4.91 -40.35 25.26
CA ASP A 316 -3.58 -39.78 25.53
C ASP A 316 -3.59 -38.29 25.18
N GLN A 317 -3.06 -37.45 26.07
CA GLN A 317 -2.83 -36.03 25.82
C GLN A 317 -1.37 -35.83 25.42
N ILE A 318 -1.14 -35.31 24.21
CA ILE A 318 0.21 -34.99 23.71
C ILE A 318 0.29 -33.48 23.51
N MET A 319 1.36 -32.86 24.04
CA MET A 319 1.70 -31.47 23.78
C MET A 319 2.66 -31.38 22.59
N GLU A 320 2.29 -30.62 21.55
CA GLU A 320 3.16 -30.29 20.42
C GLU A 320 3.55 -28.81 20.47
N VAL A 321 4.86 -28.52 20.52
CA VAL A 321 5.40 -27.15 20.45
C VAL A 321 5.74 -26.85 19.00
N HIS A 322 5.15 -25.80 18.43
CA HIS A 322 5.46 -25.29 17.11
C HIS A 322 6.27 -23.99 17.24
N GLN A 323 7.50 -23.97 16.75
CA GLN A 323 8.30 -22.75 16.68
C GLN A 323 8.07 -22.08 15.32
N ARG A 324 7.62 -20.82 15.33
CA ARG A 324 7.56 -19.96 14.14
C ARG A 324 8.65 -18.92 14.21
N VAL A 325 9.48 -18.89 13.18
CA VAL A 325 10.52 -17.89 12.99
C VAL A 325 9.89 -16.73 12.20
N LYS A 326 9.66 -15.58 12.85
CA LYS A 326 9.31 -14.33 12.16
C LYS A 326 10.55 -13.45 12.05
N GLN A 327 10.84 -12.97 10.85
CA GLN A 327 11.79 -11.88 10.67
C GLN A 327 11.11 -10.58 11.11
N ARG A 328 11.74 -9.83 12.01
CA ARG A 328 11.28 -8.51 12.43
C ARG A 328 11.22 -7.59 11.21
N GLU A 329 10.19 -6.76 11.09
CA GLU A 329 10.12 -5.75 10.02
C GLU A 329 11.30 -4.77 10.15
N LYS A 330 11.88 -4.37 9.01
CA LYS A 330 13.04 -3.47 9.00
C LYS A 330 12.61 -2.09 9.50
N GLY A 331 13.12 -1.67 10.67
CA GLY A 331 12.75 -0.39 11.29
C GLY A 331 13.20 0.85 10.48
N PRO A 332 12.61 2.02 10.73
CA PRO A 332 12.99 3.29 10.09
C PRO A 332 14.48 3.64 10.30
N PHE A 333 14.97 4.67 9.62
CA PHE A 333 16.23 5.29 9.97
C PHE A 333 16.21 6.82 9.80
N ILE A 334 17.02 7.50 10.60
CA ILE A 334 17.19 8.95 10.61
C ILE A 334 18.62 9.26 10.21
N VAL A 335 18.83 10.06 9.17
CA VAL A 335 20.15 10.48 8.68
C VAL A 335 20.38 11.94 9.01
N CYS A 336 21.38 12.22 9.84
CA CYS A 336 21.86 13.57 10.13
C CYS A 336 23.07 13.89 9.25
N VAL A 337 22.98 14.88 8.36
CA VAL A 337 24.07 15.29 7.47
C VAL A 337 24.59 16.67 7.85
N ASP A 338 25.88 16.74 8.15
CA ASP A 338 26.59 17.98 8.41
C ASP A 338 26.80 18.78 7.11
N THR A 339 26.25 19.99 7.06
CA THR A 339 26.38 20.91 5.93
C THR A 339 27.27 22.12 6.26
N SER A 340 28.16 21.98 7.24
CA SER A 340 29.10 23.03 7.64
C SER A 340 30.21 23.27 6.62
N GLN A 341 30.94 24.37 6.79
CA GLN A 341 32.00 24.77 5.86
C GLN A 341 33.17 23.78 5.80
N SER A 342 33.45 23.02 6.86
CA SER A 342 34.57 22.06 6.87
C SER A 342 34.31 20.84 5.98
N MET A 343 33.03 20.55 5.72
CA MET A 343 32.60 19.51 4.79
C MET A 343 32.73 19.92 3.31
N MET A 344 33.03 21.18 3.01
CA MET A 344 33.09 21.69 1.63
C MET A 344 34.08 20.90 0.75
N GLY A 345 33.66 20.61 -0.49
CA GLY A 345 34.47 19.92 -1.49
C GLY A 345 34.20 18.42 -1.53
N ARG A 346 35.23 17.58 -1.34
CA ARG A 346 35.09 16.13 -1.47
C ARG A 346 34.17 15.48 -0.41
N PRO A 347 34.22 15.88 0.89
CA PRO A 347 33.30 15.35 1.89
C PRO A 347 31.83 15.69 1.58
N GLU A 348 31.55 16.90 1.08
CA GLU A 348 30.22 17.34 0.63
C GLU A 348 29.68 16.41 -0.48
N GLU A 349 30.49 16.17 -1.52
CA GLU A 349 30.10 15.27 -2.61
C GLU A 349 29.79 13.86 -2.09
N ILE A 350 30.67 13.31 -1.24
CA ILE A 350 30.48 11.98 -0.64
C ILE A 350 29.21 11.92 0.22
N ALA A 351 28.97 12.92 1.07
CA ALA A 351 27.80 12.98 1.94
C ALA A 351 26.49 12.98 1.12
N LYS A 352 26.46 13.74 0.02
CA LYS A 352 25.29 13.80 -0.89
C LYS A 352 25.08 12.50 -1.64
N VAL A 353 26.14 11.92 -2.22
CA VAL A 353 26.10 10.62 -2.91
C VAL A 353 25.62 9.53 -1.97
N LEU A 354 26.14 9.52 -0.74
CA LEU A 354 25.76 8.54 0.26
C LEU A 354 24.31 8.70 0.70
N THR A 355 23.86 9.94 0.92
CA THR A 355 22.45 10.22 1.26
C THR A 355 21.52 9.68 0.18
N LEU A 356 21.85 9.86 -1.10
CA LEU A 356 21.09 9.29 -2.21
C LEU A 356 21.15 7.76 -2.22
N GLY A 357 22.31 7.16 -1.93
CA GLY A 357 22.46 5.70 -1.82
C GLY A 357 21.62 5.11 -0.70
N ILE A 358 21.63 5.74 0.48
CA ILE A 358 20.81 5.36 1.62
C ILE A 358 19.32 5.48 1.27
N LEU A 359 18.91 6.54 0.57
CA LEU A 359 17.53 6.69 0.10
C LEU A 359 17.12 5.55 -0.84
N LYS A 360 17.93 5.22 -1.85
CA LYS A 360 17.65 4.10 -2.77
C LYS A 360 17.53 2.77 -2.03
N MET A 361 18.37 2.57 -1.01
CA MET A 361 18.31 1.41 -0.13
C MET A 361 17.01 1.40 0.71
N ALA A 362 16.61 2.54 1.30
CA ALA A 362 15.37 2.69 2.05
C ALA A 362 14.17 2.25 1.20
N ILE A 363 14.11 2.78 -0.01
CA ILE A 363 13.07 2.50 -0.99
C ILE A 363 13.02 1.02 -1.29
N ASN A 364 14.17 0.41 -1.61
CA ASN A 364 14.27 -1.03 -1.90
C ASN A 364 13.82 -1.91 -0.73
N SER A 365 14.10 -1.49 0.49
CA SER A 365 13.76 -2.23 1.71
C SER A 365 12.43 -1.86 2.33
N SER A 366 11.63 -1.00 1.70
CA SER A 366 10.36 -0.50 2.22
C SER A 366 10.48 0.14 3.61
N ARG A 367 11.62 0.80 3.88
CA ARG A 367 11.93 1.44 5.17
C ARG A 367 11.65 2.94 5.09
N ARG A 368 11.03 3.47 6.13
CA ARG A 368 10.91 4.92 6.36
C ARG A 368 12.28 5.54 6.59
N ALA A 369 12.49 6.72 6.03
CA ALA A 369 13.74 7.45 6.13
C ALA A 369 13.47 8.93 6.43
N TYR A 370 14.26 9.53 7.32
CA TYR A 370 14.14 10.94 7.66
C TYR A 370 15.51 11.60 7.54
N LEU A 371 15.62 12.67 6.76
CA LEU A 371 16.86 13.42 6.57
C LEU A 371 16.84 14.69 7.40
N ILE A 372 17.90 14.92 8.17
CA ILE A 372 18.15 16.13 8.95
C ILE A 372 19.45 16.73 8.43
N ASN A 373 19.39 17.81 7.66
CA ASN A 373 20.60 18.56 7.34
C ASN A 373 20.87 19.59 8.45
N PHE A 374 22.11 19.71 8.90
CA PHE A 374 22.45 20.59 10.01
C PHE A 374 23.73 21.39 9.80
N SER A 375 23.70 22.64 10.24
CA SER A 375 24.85 23.55 10.35
C SER A 375 24.67 24.40 11.62
N THR A 376 24.42 25.71 11.50
CA THR A 376 23.95 26.56 12.61
C THR A 376 22.44 26.49 12.82
N GLY A 377 21.73 25.82 11.92
CA GLY A 377 20.31 25.50 12.01
C GLY A 377 20.06 24.14 11.36
N ILE A 378 18.79 23.71 11.35
CA ILE A 378 18.39 22.45 10.75
C ILE A 378 17.33 22.67 9.66
N GLN A 379 17.34 21.82 8.65
CA GLN A 379 16.19 21.57 7.79
C GLN A 379 15.93 20.06 7.80
N THR A 380 14.69 19.68 7.50
CA THR A 380 14.28 18.29 7.60
C THR A 380 13.47 17.89 6.39
N ILE A 381 13.66 16.66 5.93
CA ILE A 381 12.96 16.09 4.78
C ILE A 381 12.47 14.71 5.19
N ASP A 382 11.15 14.51 5.11
CA ASP A 382 10.56 13.18 5.30
C ASP A 382 10.64 12.43 3.98
N LEU A 383 11.43 11.36 3.96
CA LEU A 383 11.68 10.56 2.77
C LEU A 383 10.73 9.36 2.67
N TYR A 384 9.66 9.31 3.47
CA TYR A 384 8.56 8.37 3.26
C TYR A 384 7.69 8.81 2.06
N ASP A 385 7.34 10.09 1.97
CA ASP A 385 6.59 10.67 0.85
C ASP A 385 7.53 11.23 -0.21
N ILE A 386 8.27 10.32 -0.86
CA ILE A 386 9.30 10.70 -1.83
C ILE A 386 8.72 11.53 -2.96
N ALA A 387 7.48 11.24 -3.39
CA ALA A 387 6.85 11.93 -4.49
C ALA A 387 6.73 13.44 -4.23
N ASN A 388 6.43 13.83 -3.00
CA ASN A 388 6.40 15.23 -2.60
C ASN A 388 7.79 15.77 -2.19
N SER A 389 8.69 14.91 -1.74
CA SER A 389 10.03 15.29 -1.26
C SER A 389 11.12 15.39 -2.34
N ILE A 390 10.87 14.98 -3.59
CA ILE A 390 11.88 15.02 -4.67
C ILE A 390 12.48 16.42 -4.87
N ASP A 391 11.66 17.47 -4.90
CA ASP A 391 12.17 18.83 -5.13
C ASP A 391 12.98 19.34 -3.93
N GLU A 392 12.63 18.93 -2.71
CA GLU A 392 13.39 19.26 -1.50
C GLU A 392 14.73 18.52 -1.47
N LEU A 393 14.72 17.22 -1.82
CA LEU A 393 15.92 16.41 -1.95
C LEU A 393 16.86 16.98 -3.02
N ALA A 394 16.32 17.39 -4.17
CA ALA A 394 17.11 18.01 -5.22
C ALA A 394 17.73 19.34 -4.77
N LYS A 395 16.99 20.17 -4.02
CA LYS A 395 17.54 21.40 -3.42
C LYS A 395 18.68 21.08 -2.47
N PHE A 396 18.55 20.04 -1.64
CA PHE A 396 19.63 19.56 -0.78
C PHE A 396 20.87 19.08 -1.59
N LEU A 397 20.67 18.36 -2.69
CA LEU A 397 21.78 17.91 -3.53
C LEU A 397 22.48 19.09 -4.24
N GLN A 398 21.75 20.15 -4.57
CA GLN A 398 22.29 21.34 -5.24
C GLN A 398 22.89 22.38 -4.29
N MET A 399 22.50 22.41 -3.01
CA MET A 399 23.01 23.41 -2.06
C MET A 399 24.50 23.21 -1.79
N SER A 400 25.28 24.28 -1.67
CA SER A 400 26.67 24.19 -1.18
C SER A 400 26.71 24.12 0.34
N PHE A 401 27.74 23.49 0.90
CA PHE A 401 27.90 23.41 2.36
C PHE A 401 28.64 24.63 2.88
N TYR A 402 28.05 25.32 3.87
CA TYR A 402 28.57 26.56 4.45
C TYR A 402 28.04 26.77 5.88
N GLY A 403 28.78 27.55 6.67
CA GLY A 403 28.41 27.91 8.05
C GLY A 403 29.15 27.10 9.11
N GLY A 404 28.72 27.30 10.36
CA GLY A 404 29.21 26.54 11.52
C GLY A 404 28.50 25.20 11.71
N THR A 405 28.81 24.51 12.79
CA THR A 405 28.30 23.16 13.09
C THR A 405 27.68 23.13 14.49
N ASP A 406 26.43 22.70 14.58
CA ASP A 406 25.74 22.41 15.83
C ASP A 406 25.02 21.05 15.76
N ALA A 407 25.75 20.00 16.15
CA ALA A 407 25.21 18.65 16.23
C ALA A 407 24.17 18.48 17.34
N THR A 408 24.10 19.39 18.31
CA THR A 408 23.10 19.33 19.39
C THR A 408 21.70 19.49 18.82
N LEU A 409 21.51 20.43 17.88
CA LEU A 409 20.22 20.65 17.23
C LEU A 409 19.78 19.43 16.41
N ALA A 410 20.71 18.81 15.67
CA ALA A 410 20.43 17.63 14.87
C ALA A 410 20.02 16.44 15.73
N LEU A 411 20.75 16.18 16.82
CA LEU A 411 20.44 15.10 17.75
C LEU A 411 19.14 15.36 18.51
N TYR A 412 18.87 16.60 18.88
CA TYR A 412 17.59 16.97 19.51
C TYR A 412 16.41 16.67 18.58
N GLU A 413 16.51 17.03 17.30
CA GLU A 413 15.47 16.72 16.31
C GLU A 413 15.35 15.21 16.08
N ALA A 414 16.47 14.47 15.99
CA ALA A 414 16.46 13.02 15.89
C ALA A 414 15.75 12.37 17.10
N LEU A 415 16.07 12.79 18.33
CA LEU A 415 15.41 12.33 19.55
C LEU A 415 13.93 12.71 19.58
N ARG A 416 13.54 13.86 19.02
CA ARG A 416 12.13 14.24 18.88
C ARG A 416 11.39 13.27 17.96
N GLN A 417 12.01 12.86 16.85
CA GLN A 417 11.45 11.87 15.93
C GLN A 417 11.38 10.48 16.56
N LEU A 418 12.41 10.06 17.30
CA LEU A 418 12.40 8.79 18.06
C LEU A 418 11.30 8.73 19.13
N LYS A 419 10.78 9.88 19.60
CA LYS A 419 9.63 9.95 20.51
C LYS A 419 8.27 9.92 19.76
N SER A 420 8.28 10.00 18.43
CA SER A 420 7.08 9.90 17.58
C SER A 420 6.76 8.45 17.25
N HIS A 421 5.50 8.13 16.91
CA HIS A 421 5.10 6.76 16.56
C HIS A 421 5.72 6.27 15.25
N ASP A 422 5.99 7.18 14.31
CA ASP A 422 6.42 6.81 12.96
C ASP A 422 7.91 6.41 12.90
N TYR A 423 8.69 6.84 13.89
CA TYR A 423 10.15 6.64 13.97
C TYR A 423 10.61 6.08 15.34
N GLU A 424 9.72 5.50 16.15
CA GLU A 424 10.06 5.03 17.51
C GLU A 424 11.20 4.01 17.50
N ASP A 425 11.14 3.07 16.56
CA ASP A 425 12.16 2.04 16.36
C ASP A 425 13.19 2.45 15.30
N ALA A 426 13.48 3.73 15.09
CA ALA A 426 14.46 4.15 14.08
C ALA A 426 15.90 4.04 14.60
N ASP A 427 16.86 3.73 13.72
CA ASP A 427 18.29 3.93 14.01
C ASP A 427 18.75 5.30 13.51
N VAL A 428 19.76 5.87 14.14
CA VAL A 428 20.25 7.23 13.81
C VAL A 428 21.66 7.15 13.24
N LEU A 429 21.87 7.71 12.05
CA LEU A 429 23.19 7.83 11.42
C LEU A 429 23.60 9.30 11.32
N MET A 430 24.77 9.65 11.85
CA MET A 430 25.36 10.98 11.68
C MET A 430 26.54 10.95 10.71
N ILE A 431 26.46 11.75 9.64
CA ILE A 431 27.52 11.94 8.63
C ILE A 431 28.15 13.32 8.84
N SER A 432 29.43 13.36 9.21
CA SER A 432 30.18 14.59 9.47
C SER A 432 31.69 14.31 9.38
N ASP A 433 32.51 15.35 9.33
CA ASP A 433 33.95 15.25 9.57
C ASP A 433 34.31 15.27 11.07
N PHE A 434 33.30 15.51 11.93
CA PHE A 434 33.40 15.60 13.39
C PHE A 434 34.34 16.69 13.90
N VAL A 435 34.56 17.74 13.09
CA VAL A 435 35.29 18.96 13.48
C VAL A 435 34.31 19.95 14.11
N MET A 436 33.77 19.59 15.27
CA MET A 436 32.68 20.33 15.92
C MET A 436 32.90 20.58 17.41
N TYR A 437 32.17 21.56 17.95
CA TYR A 437 32.15 21.87 19.38
C TYR A 437 31.46 20.76 20.18
N LYS A 438 31.58 20.82 21.52
CA LYS A 438 30.95 19.85 22.42
C LYS A 438 29.42 19.87 22.25
N ILE A 439 28.83 18.69 22.13
CA ILE A 439 27.38 18.48 22.19
C ILE A 439 26.92 18.69 23.64
N ASP A 440 25.71 19.23 23.80
CA ASP A 440 25.05 19.39 25.11
C ASP A 440 24.97 18.06 25.87
N GLN A 441 25.25 18.09 27.18
CA GLN A 441 25.23 16.89 28.01
C GLN A 441 23.84 16.30 28.18
N ASP A 442 22.79 17.12 28.22
CA ASP A 442 21.42 16.64 28.37
C ASP A 442 20.99 15.82 27.14
N VAL A 443 21.37 16.27 25.94
CA VAL A 443 21.15 15.53 24.69
C VAL A 443 21.93 14.21 24.69
N LEU A 444 23.19 14.22 25.13
CA LEU A 444 23.99 12.99 25.21
C LEU A 444 23.45 11.99 26.24
N ASN A 445 22.85 12.48 27.33
CA ASN A 445 22.18 11.64 28.33
C ASN A 445 20.90 11.01 27.75
N GLU A 446 20.13 11.75 26.94
CA GLU A 446 18.99 11.18 26.22
C GLU A 446 19.41 10.14 25.18
N VAL A 447 20.47 10.40 24.40
CA VAL A 447 21.03 9.40 23.47
C VAL A 447 21.37 8.10 24.21
N ALA A 448 22.08 8.20 25.34
CA ALA A 448 22.41 7.05 26.18
C ALA A 448 21.16 6.33 26.72
N TYR A 449 20.09 7.06 27.04
CA TYR A 449 18.81 6.48 27.46
C TYR A 449 18.17 5.65 26.34
N PHE A 450 18.15 6.14 25.10
CA PHE A 450 17.60 5.41 23.95
C PHE A 450 18.43 4.17 23.61
N GLN A 451 19.76 4.30 23.61
CA GLN A 451 20.68 3.17 23.41
C GLN A 451 20.42 2.04 24.42
N GLN A 452 20.23 2.38 25.70
CA GLN A 452 20.11 1.37 26.77
C GLN A 452 18.70 0.81 26.97
N ASN A 453 17.66 1.64 26.77
CA ASN A 453 16.28 1.27 27.15
C ASN A 453 15.37 1.00 25.95
N LYS A 454 15.73 1.47 24.76
CA LYS A 454 14.90 1.37 23.54
C LYS A 454 15.56 0.54 22.42
N ASN A 455 16.77 0.03 22.65
CA ASN A 455 17.56 -0.71 21.66
C ASN A 455 17.75 0.09 20.35
N THR A 456 17.83 1.42 20.47
CA THR A 456 18.09 2.33 19.36
C THR A 456 19.60 2.43 19.15
N GLU A 457 20.08 2.13 17.96
CA GLU A 457 21.50 2.27 17.64
C GLU A 457 21.80 3.66 17.06
N PHE A 458 22.84 4.30 17.59
CA PHE A 458 23.37 5.55 17.07
C PHE A 458 24.71 5.26 16.39
N HIS A 459 24.78 5.57 15.11
CA HIS A 459 25.95 5.34 14.28
C HIS A 459 26.56 6.65 13.78
N SER A 460 27.86 6.61 13.51
CA SER A 460 28.60 7.72 12.94
C SER A 460 29.35 7.32 11.67
N LEU A 461 29.41 8.23 10.71
CA LEU A 461 30.31 8.16 9.57
C LEU A 461 31.17 9.41 9.54
N ALA A 462 32.44 9.23 9.91
CA ALA A 462 33.46 10.25 9.87
C ALA A 462 34.06 10.36 8.46
N LEU A 463 33.88 11.52 7.81
CA LEU A 463 34.50 11.84 6.52
C LEU A 463 35.86 12.55 6.70
N SER A 464 36.62 12.18 7.74
CA SER A 464 37.94 12.73 8.05
C SER A 464 38.74 11.76 8.91
N THR A 465 40.06 11.78 8.75
CA THR A 465 40.99 11.05 9.64
C THR A 465 41.25 11.77 10.96
N GLU A 466 40.89 13.05 11.07
CA GLU A 466 41.11 13.89 12.25
C GLU A 466 39.87 14.03 13.14
N ALA A 467 38.90 13.13 12.97
CA ALA A 467 37.65 13.14 13.73
C ALA A 467 37.88 13.06 15.25
N ASN A 468 37.06 13.80 16.02
CA ASN A 468 37.16 13.85 17.46
C ASN A 468 36.76 12.51 18.12
N GLY A 469 37.76 11.75 18.57
CA GLY A 469 37.56 10.42 19.16
C GLY A 469 36.67 10.38 20.41
N ASP A 470 36.65 11.46 21.22
CA ASP A 470 35.79 11.53 22.42
C ASP A 470 34.30 11.58 22.04
N LEU A 471 33.99 12.19 20.90
CA LEU A 471 32.63 12.33 20.39
C LEU A 471 32.18 11.06 19.66
N LEU A 472 33.07 10.47 18.86
CA LEU A 472 32.85 9.15 18.24
C LEU A 472 32.58 8.06 19.30
N GLY A 473 33.24 8.12 20.46
CA GLY A 473 33.00 7.21 21.58
C GLY A 473 31.60 7.25 22.20
N ARG A 474 30.72 8.17 21.76
CA ARG A 474 29.31 8.27 22.16
C ARG A 474 28.36 7.49 21.25
N PHE A 475 28.81 7.12 20.05
CA PHE A 475 28.06 6.32 19.10
C PHE A 475 28.42 4.83 19.27
N ASP A 476 27.48 3.94 18.92
CA ASP A 476 27.63 2.49 19.03
C ASP A 476 28.59 1.93 17.98
N THR A 477 28.43 2.39 16.73
CA THR A 477 29.28 2.04 15.60
C THR A 477 29.81 3.28 14.91
N ASN A 478 31.11 3.28 14.61
CA ASN A 478 31.78 4.39 13.94
C ASN A 478 32.49 3.90 12.69
N TRP A 479 32.14 4.45 11.53
CA TRP A 479 32.87 4.24 10.29
C TRP A 479 33.72 5.47 9.98
N ILE A 480 34.94 5.23 9.50
CA ILE A 480 35.82 6.29 9.02
C ILE A 480 36.05 6.07 7.54
N TYR A 481 35.70 7.07 6.73
CA TYR A 481 35.93 7.11 5.30
C TYR A 481 36.96 8.21 5.00
N ASP A 482 38.07 7.85 4.36
CA ASP A 482 39.09 8.81 3.93
C ASP A 482 38.68 9.44 2.59
N PRO A 483 38.33 10.75 2.54
CA PRO A 483 37.94 11.40 1.29
C PRO A 483 39.06 11.43 0.24
N ALA A 484 40.33 11.37 0.67
CA ALA A 484 41.49 11.42 -0.20
C ALA A 484 41.88 10.03 -0.75
N ARG A 485 41.44 8.94 -0.11
CA ARG A 485 41.73 7.56 -0.53
C ARG A 485 40.45 6.76 -0.69
N LYS A 486 40.03 6.58 -1.95
CA LYS A 486 38.86 5.76 -2.30
C LYS A 486 38.96 4.36 -1.68
N GLY A 487 37.89 3.91 -1.02
CA GLY A 487 37.73 2.53 -0.58
C GLY A 487 38.27 2.14 0.79
N VAL A 488 38.87 3.07 1.55
CA VAL A 488 39.28 2.76 2.92
C VAL A 488 38.13 3.07 3.87
N ILE A 489 37.41 2.03 4.28
CA ILE A 489 36.42 2.09 5.36
C ILE A 489 37.04 1.37 6.57
N ARG A 490 37.21 2.10 7.67
CA ARG A 490 37.61 1.49 8.95
C ARG A 490 36.41 1.50 9.88
N GLU A 491 35.92 0.32 10.22
CA GLU A 491 34.93 0.16 11.27
C GLU A 491 35.62 0.16 12.64
N VAL A 492 35.11 0.99 13.55
CA VAL A 492 35.53 1.09 14.93
C VAL A 492 34.30 0.89 15.80
N THR A 493 33.95 -0.37 16.01
CA THR A 493 32.83 -0.79 16.87
C THR A 493 33.26 -0.76 18.33
N ARG A 494 32.32 -0.42 19.22
CA ARG A 494 32.54 -0.55 20.67
C ARG A 494 32.59 -2.04 21.03
N GLY A 495 33.80 -2.62 21.08
CA GLY A 495 34.02 -3.97 21.64
C GLY A 495 34.24 -5.12 20.66
N LEU A 496 34.40 -4.89 19.36
CA LEU A 496 34.86 -5.91 18.40
C LEU A 496 36.18 -5.49 17.76
N SER A 497 37.17 -6.37 17.87
CA SER A 497 38.51 -6.20 17.29
C SER A 497 38.44 -6.10 15.76
N LEU A 498 39.14 -5.09 15.23
CA LEU A 498 39.50 -4.88 13.81
C LEU A 498 39.45 -6.17 12.97
N VAL A 499 38.39 -6.34 12.19
CA VAL A 499 38.43 -7.27 11.05
C VAL A 499 39.16 -6.54 9.93
N GLY A 500 40.47 -6.76 9.82
CA GLY A 500 41.30 -6.05 8.85
C GLY A 500 42.78 -6.39 8.90
N SER A 501 43.12 -7.68 8.98
CA SER A 501 44.42 -8.18 8.50
C SER A 501 44.28 -9.64 8.04
N ARG A 502 43.72 -9.81 6.84
CA ARG A 502 43.98 -10.94 5.95
C ARG A 502 43.63 -10.60 4.52
#